data_AF-A0A261AUW1-F1
#
_entry.id   AF-A0A261AUW1-F1
#
_cell.length_a   1.000
_cell.length_b   1.000
_cell.length_c   1.000
_cell.angle_alpha   90.00
_cell.angle_beta   90.00
_cell.angle_gamma   90.00
#
_symmetry.space_group_name_H-M   'P 1'
#
loop_
_entity.id
_entity.type
_entity.pdbx_description
1 polymer ?
#
loop_
_entity_poly.entity_id
_entity_poly.type
_entity_poly.pdbx_seq_one_letter_code
_entity_poly.pdbx_strand_id
1 'polypeptide(L)'
;MFHYFFSSTPPITTKYKESKLNLYSSPETSFKLINEDLKRSLSYKEDGTILRSNHSCSTSTLENTKYFIMEENENVQMKTFLANFYSVTLREETLKERLSSLTNFMEHSAKNVYIRAIAPAKYDNKVMFRVFTDDVLEIIPILMNLQKTPLDPNDIRIITYKTKWSRKNNDIYSTIDILEFSKVLEEFDINKELVTIVEDGVQNYTARQMVEIGSEPIIVFSPDGETVMDVPQAVLHILSSLVCKIVRPLLPCCKAETYRKNVVNAIKEYTNMPMGTYISKKKIDERVVEFPSNMWKCLSIDIEFSRKKDEKVTLQNIKQQMDKCELPHSFNALLATINTDDLRIPVWLGRYLIMKAGVDKIFQNYDIDKKMIMMDALLLKIPEDKRQYFVNKHSNDIEFDLFRKVSRNKIVTHNDAADLITLDLIEPSKKSSSFESSSSSTSTHFDSVGLADTHCYFCYSLRRPEDETMRCEGCLKVVHKKCGMKWLGMSKVCGHCRQEADTVGFTRQQGSSSSS
;
A
#
# COMPACT_ATOMS: atom_id res chain seq x y z
N MET A 1 -14.42 40.24 -34.93
CA MET A 1 -12.95 40.36 -34.91
C MET A 1 -12.38 39.64 -33.69
N PHE A 2 -12.57 38.32 -33.60
CA PHE A 2 -11.76 37.41 -32.77
C PHE A 2 -11.72 36.09 -33.53
N HIS A 3 -10.67 35.97 -34.35
CA HIS A 3 -10.38 34.82 -35.18
C HIS A 3 -9.84 33.68 -34.32
N TYR A 4 -10.46 32.51 -34.48
CA TYR A 4 -9.85 31.19 -34.58
C TYR A 4 -8.34 31.09 -34.27
N PHE A 5 -7.99 30.47 -33.14
CA PHE A 5 -6.78 29.67 -32.99
C PHE A 5 -7.20 28.25 -32.58
N PHE A 6 -7.78 27.51 -33.52
CA PHE A 6 -7.55 26.07 -33.53
C PHE A 6 -6.09 25.89 -33.97
N SER A 7 -5.17 25.86 -33.01
CA SER A 7 -3.87 25.27 -33.24
C SER A 7 -4.14 23.82 -33.64
N SER A 8 -3.90 23.51 -34.90
CA SER A 8 -3.84 22.15 -35.42
C SER A 8 -2.78 21.40 -34.63
N THR A 9 -3.18 20.75 -33.54
CA THR A 9 -2.38 19.67 -32.96
C THR A 9 -2.18 18.66 -34.09
N PRO A 10 -0.94 18.44 -34.55
CA PRO A 10 -0.71 17.39 -35.53
C PRO A 10 -1.25 16.08 -34.98
N PRO A 11 -1.80 15.19 -35.83
CA PRO A 11 -2.24 13.88 -35.36
C PRO A 11 -1.05 13.23 -34.68
N ILE A 12 -1.19 12.88 -33.41
CA ILE A 12 -0.16 12.17 -32.65
C ILE A 12 -0.01 10.80 -33.33
N THR A 13 0.95 10.69 -34.25
CA THR A 13 1.46 9.41 -34.70
C THR A 13 2.15 8.79 -33.49
N THR A 14 1.44 7.95 -32.75
CA THR A 14 2.00 7.27 -31.58
C THR A 14 2.81 6.08 -32.07
N LYS A 15 4.02 6.37 -32.57
CA LYS A 15 4.96 5.37 -33.07
C LYS A 15 5.16 4.23 -32.07
N TYR A 16 5.16 4.57 -30.78
CA TYR A 16 5.40 3.61 -29.70
C TYR A 16 4.15 3.22 -28.91
N LYS A 17 2.94 3.44 -29.45
CA LYS A 17 1.68 3.07 -28.77
C LYS A 17 1.67 1.61 -28.32
N GLU A 18 2.08 0.72 -29.22
CA GLU A 18 2.09 -0.73 -29.03
C GLU A 18 3.33 -1.25 -28.29
N SER A 19 4.29 -0.37 -27.94
CA SER A 19 5.43 -0.77 -27.09
C SER A 19 4.93 -1.19 -25.71
N LYS A 20 5.64 -2.13 -25.09
CA LYS A 20 5.26 -2.71 -23.79
C LYS A 20 6.17 -2.19 -22.69
N LEU A 21 5.60 -2.05 -21.48
CA LEU A 21 6.39 -1.77 -20.30
C LEU A 21 7.21 -3.00 -19.92
N ASN A 22 8.48 -2.80 -19.60
CA ASN A 22 9.34 -3.83 -19.05
C ASN A 22 9.09 -3.94 -17.55
N LEU A 23 8.45 -5.04 -17.12
CA LEU A 23 8.24 -5.33 -15.71
C LEU A 23 9.29 -6.32 -15.23
N TYR A 24 10.03 -5.91 -14.22
CA TYR A 24 10.99 -6.75 -13.55
C TYR A 24 10.26 -7.55 -12.45
N SER A 25 9.64 -8.66 -12.84
CA SER A 25 8.96 -9.57 -11.92
C SER A 25 9.85 -10.78 -11.65
N SER A 26 10.44 -10.87 -10.45
CA SER A 26 11.23 -12.05 -10.04
C SER A 26 10.67 -12.55 -8.70
N PRO A 27 10.17 -13.80 -8.64
CA PRO A 27 9.54 -14.36 -7.44
C PRO A 27 10.50 -14.45 -6.24
N GLU A 28 11.82 -14.51 -6.45
CA GLU A 28 12.80 -14.60 -5.38
C GLU A 28 13.88 -13.52 -5.47
N THR A 29 13.50 -12.26 -5.25
CA THR A 29 14.51 -11.21 -5.04
C THR A 29 15.04 -11.25 -3.61
N SER A 30 16.33 -11.52 -3.44
CA SER A 30 16.98 -11.29 -2.14
C SER A 30 17.26 -9.79 -1.98
N PHE A 31 16.86 -9.25 -0.83
CA PHE A 31 17.04 -7.84 -0.48
C PHE A 31 17.97 -7.75 0.72
N LYS A 32 18.97 -6.87 0.64
CA LYS A 32 19.98 -6.70 1.67
C LYS A 32 20.19 -5.22 1.99
N LEU A 33 20.19 -4.89 3.27
CA LEU A 33 20.63 -3.59 3.77
C LEU A 33 22.16 -3.56 3.91
N ILE A 34 22.75 -2.43 3.57
CA ILE A 34 24.17 -2.15 3.80
C ILE A 34 24.28 -1.36 5.09
N ASN A 35 25.06 -1.87 6.04
CA ASN A 35 25.29 -1.25 7.35
C ASN A 35 23.99 -0.99 8.14
N GLU A 36 22.97 -1.84 7.95
CA GLU A 36 21.64 -1.71 8.58
C GLU A 36 20.91 -0.38 8.26
N ASP A 37 21.39 0.37 7.27
CA ASP A 37 20.78 1.62 6.81
C ASP A 37 19.73 1.32 5.75
N LEU A 38 18.46 1.65 6.03
CA LEU A 38 17.33 1.42 5.13
C LEU A 38 17.52 2.12 3.77
N LYS A 39 18.19 3.29 3.75
CA LYS A 39 18.48 4.01 2.50
C LYS A 39 19.52 3.29 1.64
N ARG A 40 20.36 2.44 2.23
CA ARG A 40 21.45 1.74 1.54
C ARG A 40 21.06 0.28 1.32
N SER A 41 20.61 -0.03 0.13
CA SER A 41 20.09 -1.36 -0.19
C SER A 41 20.64 -1.94 -1.49
N LEU A 42 20.66 -3.26 -1.51
CA LEU A 42 20.95 -4.10 -2.67
C LEU A 42 19.80 -5.07 -2.89
N SER A 43 19.38 -5.23 -4.14
CA SER A 43 18.41 -6.23 -4.57
C SER A 43 19.05 -7.12 -5.62
N TYR A 44 19.13 -8.42 -5.34
CA TYR A 44 19.65 -9.42 -6.27
C TYR A 44 18.49 -10.02 -7.03
N LYS A 45 18.64 -10.11 -8.35
CA LYS A 45 17.64 -10.64 -9.24
C LYS A 45 18.06 -12.00 -9.79
N GLU A 46 17.09 -12.79 -10.23
CA GLU A 46 17.32 -14.16 -10.74
C GLU A 46 18.21 -14.21 -11.98
N ASP A 47 18.15 -13.21 -12.86
CA ASP A 47 19.01 -13.12 -14.05
C ASP A 47 20.47 -12.73 -13.72
N GLY A 48 20.79 -12.52 -12.43
CA GLY A 48 22.10 -12.07 -11.95
C GLY A 48 22.26 -10.55 -11.88
N THR A 49 21.29 -9.77 -12.35
CA THR A 49 21.26 -8.31 -12.21
C THR A 49 21.23 -7.93 -10.73
N ILE A 50 22.10 -6.98 -10.35
CA ILE A 50 22.14 -6.43 -9.00
C ILE A 50 21.71 -4.97 -9.08
N LEU A 51 20.57 -4.66 -8.46
CA LEU A 51 20.09 -3.30 -8.30
C LEU A 51 20.49 -2.73 -6.94
N ARG A 52 20.78 -1.44 -6.93
CA ARG A 52 21.37 -0.71 -5.81
C ARG A 52 20.66 0.62 -5.64
N SER A 53 20.46 1.08 -4.40
CA SER A 53 20.09 2.48 -4.16
C SER A 53 21.29 3.42 -4.33
N ASN A 54 21.07 4.62 -4.87
CA ASN A 54 22.12 5.64 -5.03
C ASN A 54 22.84 5.98 -3.72
N HIS A 55 22.14 5.97 -2.59
CA HIS A 55 22.73 6.17 -1.26
C HIS A 55 23.74 5.10 -0.84
N SER A 56 23.71 3.91 -1.45
CA SER A 56 24.69 2.85 -1.21
C SER A 56 26.06 3.15 -1.82
N CYS A 57 26.15 4.09 -2.75
CA CYS A 57 27.38 4.45 -3.47
C CYS A 57 28.33 5.30 -2.61
N SER A 58 27.84 5.91 -1.53
CA SER A 58 28.64 6.69 -0.61
C SER A 58 28.71 6.05 0.76
N THR A 59 29.84 6.24 1.45
CA THR A 59 29.96 5.94 2.89
C THR A 59 29.33 7.06 3.73
N SER A 60 29.34 8.30 3.25
CA SER A 60 28.71 9.45 3.90
C SER A 60 27.21 9.56 3.56
N THR A 61 26.46 10.21 4.45
CA THR A 61 25.05 10.53 4.21
C THR A 61 24.94 11.51 3.06
N LEU A 62 24.14 11.16 2.05
CA LEU A 62 23.79 12.06 0.95
C LEU A 62 22.58 12.88 1.35
N GLU A 63 22.80 14.10 1.83
CA GLU A 63 21.75 15.06 2.16
C GLU A 63 21.24 15.76 0.89
N ASN A 64 19.95 16.10 0.85
CA ASN A 64 19.31 16.82 -0.25
C ASN A 64 19.50 16.14 -1.63
N THR A 65 19.52 14.81 -1.65
CA THR A 65 19.63 14.02 -2.87
C THR A 65 18.36 13.23 -3.09
N LYS A 66 17.96 13.10 -4.36
CA LYS A 66 16.82 12.27 -4.72
C LYS A 66 17.11 10.79 -4.52
N TYR A 67 16.09 10.01 -4.24
CA TYR A 67 16.21 8.58 -4.08
C TYR A 67 15.90 7.85 -5.39
N PHE A 68 16.89 7.14 -5.92
CA PHE A 68 16.73 6.32 -7.12
C PHE A 68 17.56 5.03 -7.03
N ILE A 69 17.33 4.15 -7.99
CA ILE A 69 17.96 2.85 -8.08
C ILE A 69 18.72 2.73 -9.41
N MET A 70 19.80 1.95 -9.37
CA MET A 70 20.76 1.82 -10.46
C MET A 70 21.33 0.39 -10.47
N GLU A 71 21.97 -0.01 -11.55
CA GLU A 71 22.69 -1.28 -11.57
C GLU A 71 24.05 -1.19 -10.85
N GLU A 72 24.49 -2.30 -10.27
CA GLU A 72 25.82 -2.40 -9.66
C GLU A 72 26.94 -2.13 -10.69
N ASN A 73 26.76 -2.52 -11.95
CA ASN A 73 27.74 -2.24 -13.00
C ASN A 73 27.93 -0.73 -13.23
N GLU A 74 26.86 0.06 -13.14
CA GLU A 74 26.92 1.52 -13.27
C GLU A 74 27.64 2.17 -12.07
N ASN A 75 27.45 1.61 -10.86
CA ASN A 75 28.22 1.98 -9.67
C ASN A 75 29.72 1.66 -9.82
N VAL A 76 30.07 0.49 -10.38
CA VAL A 76 31.47 0.13 -10.64
C VAL A 76 32.11 1.11 -11.63
N GLN A 77 31.43 1.45 -12.72
CA GLN A 77 31.91 2.44 -13.69
C GLN A 77 32.11 3.82 -13.04
N MET A 78 31.17 4.26 -12.22
CA MET A 78 31.29 5.51 -11.47
C MET A 78 32.49 5.50 -10.51
N LYS A 79 32.73 4.40 -9.79
CA LYS A 79 33.91 4.26 -8.91
C LYS A 79 35.22 4.30 -9.68
N THR A 80 35.29 3.61 -10.82
CA THR A 80 36.47 3.65 -11.69
C THR A 80 36.73 5.06 -12.22
N PHE A 81 35.68 5.78 -12.62
CA PHE A 81 35.80 7.18 -13.01
C PHE A 81 36.33 8.05 -11.87
N LEU A 82 35.78 7.90 -10.66
CA LEU A 82 36.20 8.67 -9.49
C LEU A 82 37.63 8.33 -9.03
N ALA A 83 38.13 7.13 -9.31
CA ALA A 83 39.50 6.74 -8.99
C ALA A 83 40.56 7.58 -9.75
N ASN A 84 40.18 8.20 -10.88
CA ASN A 84 41.08 9.05 -11.66
C ASN A 84 41.38 10.42 -11.01
N PHE A 85 40.62 10.81 -9.97
CA PHE A 85 40.86 12.06 -9.28
C PHE A 85 41.80 11.85 -8.08
N TYR A 86 42.89 12.61 -8.05
CA TYR A 86 43.86 12.59 -6.95
C TYR A 86 43.31 13.21 -5.65
N SER A 87 42.43 14.21 -5.76
CA SER A 87 41.87 14.92 -4.60
C SER A 87 40.67 14.17 -4.02
N VAL A 88 40.71 13.87 -2.72
CA VAL A 88 39.59 13.25 -1.98
C VAL A 88 38.35 14.16 -2.02
N THR A 89 38.52 15.45 -1.75
CA THR A 89 37.44 16.43 -1.75
C THR A 89 36.74 16.49 -3.10
N LEU A 90 37.52 16.55 -4.19
CA LEU A 90 36.98 16.61 -5.54
C LEU A 90 36.20 15.32 -5.89
N ARG A 91 36.66 14.15 -5.43
CA ARG A 91 35.91 12.88 -5.58
C ARG A 91 34.56 12.94 -4.89
N GLU A 92 34.51 13.42 -3.65
CA GLU A 92 33.27 13.50 -2.89
C GLU A 92 32.29 14.51 -3.48
N GLU A 93 32.76 15.68 -3.89
CA GLU A 93 31.94 16.70 -4.56
C GLU A 93 31.35 16.17 -5.87
N THR A 94 32.19 15.57 -6.72
CA THR A 94 31.77 14.97 -7.99
C THR A 94 30.77 13.83 -7.78
N LEU A 95 31.00 13.00 -6.76
CA LEU A 95 30.08 11.91 -6.40
C LEU A 95 28.71 12.47 -5.95
N LYS A 96 28.70 13.47 -5.06
CA LYS A 96 27.47 14.11 -4.58
C LYS A 96 26.69 14.77 -5.70
N GLU A 97 27.39 15.48 -6.58
CA GLU A 97 26.79 16.11 -7.76
C GLU A 97 26.11 15.06 -8.65
N ARG A 98 26.82 14.00 -9.02
CA ARG A 98 26.28 12.93 -9.89
C ARG A 98 25.12 12.18 -9.25
N LEU A 99 25.13 11.97 -7.95
CA LEU A 99 24.09 11.24 -7.23
C LEU A 99 22.94 12.11 -6.72
N SER A 100 22.96 13.41 -6.99
CA SER A 100 21.93 14.34 -6.52
C SER A 100 20.56 14.08 -7.15
N SER A 101 20.51 13.57 -8.38
CA SER A 101 19.28 13.23 -9.10
C SER A 101 19.54 12.13 -10.14
N LEU A 102 18.48 11.46 -10.59
CA LEU A 102 18.59 10.50 -11.68
C LEU A 102 18.99 11.22 -12.97
N THR A 103 18.48 12.42 -13.21
CA THR A 103 18.90 13.25 -14.37
C THR A 103 20.42 13.44 -14.41
N ASN A 104 21.03 13.91 -13.32
CA ASN A 104 22.47 14.18 -13.27
C ASN A 104 23.30 12.89 -13.39
N PHE A 105 22.77 11.78 -12.85
CA PHE A 105 23.40 10.48 -12.96
C PHE A 105 23.41 9.96 -14.41
N MET A 106 22.27 10.08 -15.11
CA MET A 106 22.06 9.62 -16.48
C MET A 106 22.90 10.39 -17.51
N GLU A 107 23.24 11.65 -17.25
CA GLU A 107 24.12 12.44 -18.13
C GLU A 107 25.52 11.83 -18.29
N HIS A 108 25.96 11.01 -17.34
CA HIS A 108 27.36 10.62 -17.23
C HIS A 108 27.63 9.11 -17.27
N SER A 109 26.70 8.28 -16.78
CA SER A 109 27.08 6.92 -16.37
C SER A 109 26.07 5.81 -16.69
N ALA A 110 24.83 6.16 -17.03
CA ALA A 110 23.76 5.17 -17.09
C ALA A 110 23.05 5.09 -18.44
N LYS A 111 22.64 3.87 -18.76
CA LYS A 111 21.93 3.55 -20.01
C LYS A 111 20.53 3.02 -19.73
N ASN A 112 20.32 2.46 -18.54
CA ASN A 112 19.08 1.83 -18.16
C ASN A 112 18.35 2.72 -17.16
N VAL A 113 17.07 2.98 -17.44
CA VAL A 113 16.22 3.78 -16.56
C VAL A 113 15.36 2.83 -15.75
N TYR A 114 15.46 2.93 -14.43
CA TYR A 114 14.64 2.17 -13.51
C TYR A 114 13.65 3.09 -12.80
N ILE A 115 12.39 2.65 -12.72
CA ILE A 115 11.36 3.31 -11.92
C ILE A 115 10.81 2.33 -10.89
N ARG A 116 10.67 2.81 -9.66
CA ARG A 116 10.19 2.00 -8.54
C ARG A 116 8.67 1.93 -8.57
N ALA A 117 8.16 0.71 -8.56
CA ALA A 117 6.76 0.37 -8.38
C ALA A 117 6.50 0.04 -6.91
N ILE A 118 5.54 0.74 -6.32
CA ILE A 118 5.07 0.51 -4.95
C ILE A 118 3.68 -0.10 -4.97
N ALA A 119 3.47 -1.14 -4.18
CA ALA A 119 2.18 -1.77 -3.97
C ALA A 119 1.38 -0.95 -2.95
N PRO A 120 0.12 -0.58 -3.21
CA PRO A 120 -0.69 0.07 -2.17
C PRO A 120 -0.86 -0.86 -0.97
N ALA A 121 -0.81 -0.32 0.25
CA ALA A 121 -0.90 -1.11 1.47
C ALA A 121 -2.36 -1.45 1.79
N LYS A 122 -3.01 -2.13 0.85
CA LYS A 122 -4.35 -2.68 0.96
C LYS A 122 -4.33 -4.15 0.55
N TYR A 123 -5.05 -4.98 1.30
CA TYR A 123 -5.33 -6.33 0.84
C TYR A 123 -6.44 -6.28 -0.23
N ASP A 124 -6.05 -5.93 -1.44
CA ASP A 124 -6.86 -6.15 -2.62
C ASP A 124 -5.94 -6.60 -3.73
N ASN A 125 -6.05 -7.88 -4.09
CA ASN A 125 -5.25 -8.55 -5.12
C ASN A 125 -5.45 -7.93 -6.52
N LYS A 126 -6.31 -6.91 -6.66
CA LYS A 126 -6.60 -6.18 -7.90
C LYS A 126 -5.95 -4.80 -7.96
N VAL A 127 -5.32 -4.33 -6.90
CA VAL A 127 -4.73 -2.98 -6.90
C VAL A 127 -3.40 -2.99 -7.65
N MET A 128 -3.37 -2.21 -8.73
CA MET A 128 -2.18 -2.04 -9.57
C MET A 128 -1.08 -1.32 -8.78
N PHE A 129 0.16 -1.77 -8.97
CA PHE A 129 1.35 -1.04 -8.57
C PHE A 129 1.27 0.42 -9.02
N ARG A 130 1.94 1.28 -8.25
CA ARG A 130 1.95 2.72 -8.46
C ARG A 130 3.37 3.23 -8.57
N VAL A 131 3.52 4.38 -9.21
CA VAL A 131 4.79 5.11 -9.33
C VAL A 131 4.60 6.54 -8.83
N PHE A 132 5.63 7.15 -8.24
CA PHE A 132 5.56 8.55 -7.81
C PHE A 132 5.48 9.48 -9.01
N THR A 133 4.61 10.50 -8.93
CA THR A 133 4.47 11.47 -10.02
C THR A 133 5.73 12.28 -10.25
N ASP A 134 6.52 12.55 -9.21
CA ASP A 134 7.76 13.30 -9.37
C ASP A 134 8.87 12.47 -10.04
N ASP A 135 8.93 11.16 -9.74
CA ASP A 135 9.80 10.22 -10.47
C ASP A 135 9.40 10.19 -11.95
N VAL A 136 8.10 10.15 -12.26
CA VAL A 136 7.57 10.21 -13.64
C VAL A 136 7.99 11.50 -14.35
N LEU A 137 7.86 12.65 -13.70
CA LEU A 137 8.26 13.95 -14.27
C LEU A 137 9.77 14.03 -14.54
N GLU A 138 10.59 13.35 -13.73
CA GLU A 138 12.03 13.30 -13.91
C GLU A 138 12.44 12.39 -15.06
N ILE A 139 11.81 11.22 -15.22
CA ILE A 139 12.21 10.26 -16.25
C ILE A 139 11.75 10.65 -17.66
N ILE A 140 10.66 11.41 -17.83
CA ILE A 140 10.15 11.77 -19.17
C ILE A 140 11.25 12.46 -20.03
N PRO A 141 11.91 13.55 -19.58
CA PRO A 141 13.01 14.15 -20.34
C PRO A 141 14.18 13.19 -20.59
N ILE A 142 14.50 12.33 -19.62
CA ILE A 142 15.59 11.35 -19.72
C ILE A 142 15.30 10.37 -20.86
N LEU A 143 14.11 9.77 -20.87
CA LEU A 143 13.69 8.81 -21.89
C LEU A 143 13.61 9.46 -23.28
N MET A 144 13.15 10.71 -23.36
CA MET A 144 13.11 11.48 -24.60
C MET A 144 14.52 11.75 -25.17
N ASN A 145 15.49 12.04 -24.31
CA ASN A 145 16.89 12.16 -24.72
C ASN A 145 17.47 10.82 -25.19
N LEU A 146 17.19 9.71 -24.48
CA LEU A 146 17.65 8.37 -24.87
C LEU A 146 17.11 7.93 -26.24
N GLN A 147 15.87 8.30 -26.58
CA GLN A 147 15.31 8.03 -27.91
C GLN A 147 15.73 9.03 -29.00
N LYS A 148 16.64 9.97 -28.69
CA LYS A 148 17.13 11.01 -29.61
C LYS A 148 16.05 11.97 -30.11
N THR A 149 15.01 12.20 -29.30
CA THR A 149 14.00 13.24 -29.54
C THR A 149 13.86 14.10 -28.27
N PRO A 150 14.84 14.97 -27.97
CA PRO A 150 14.82 15.78 -26.76
C PRO A 150 13.51 16.55 -26.60
N LEU A 151 13.01 16.60 -25.37
CA LEU A 151 11.80 17.35 -25.04
C LEU A 151 12.04 18.86 -25.20
N ASP A 152 11.12 19.55 -25.87
CA ASP A 152 11.13 21.02 -25.92
C ASP A 152 10.93 21.56 -24.47
N PRO A 153 11.80 22.47 -23.98
CA PRO A 153 11.62 23.10 -22.66
C PRO A 153 10.24 23.76 -22.47
N ASN A 154 9.59 24.18 -23.55
CA ASN A 154 8.26 24.81 -23.56
C ASN A 154 7.13 23.83 -23.95
N ASP A 155 7.38 22.53 -23.94
CA ASP A 155 6.36 21.53 -24.27
C ASP A 155 5.14 21.66 -23.32
N ILE A 156 3.97 21.93 -23.90
CA ILE A 156 2.74 22.18 -23.15
C ILE A 156 2.35 20.95 -22.32
N ARG A 157 2.67 19.73 -22.77
CA ARG A 157 2.33 18.49 -22.06
C ARG A 157 3.06 18.40 -20.73
N ILE A 158 4.39 18.62 -20.72
CA ILE A 158 5.18 18.52 -19.48
C ILE A 158 4.81 19.64 -18.51
N ILE A 159 4.52 20.84 -19.00
CA ILE A 159 4.02 21.96 -18.19
C ILE A 159 2.68 21.59 -17.55
N THR A 160 1.76 21.00 -18.34
CA THR A 160 0.46 20.54 -17.84
C THR A 160 0.60 19.52 -16.73
N TYR A 161 1.48 18.53 -16.88
CA TYR A 161 1.73 17.53 -15.83
C TYR A 161 2.39 18.12 -14.58
N LYS A 162 3.37 19.03 -14.74
CA LYS A 162 3.98 19.77 -13.62
C LYS A 162 2.95 20.55 -12.83
N THR A 163 1.99 21.19 -13.50
CA THR A 163 0.89 21.91 -12.84
C THR A 163 -0.09 20.94 -12.18
N LYS A 164 -0.52 19.88 -12.89
CA LYS A 164 -1.47 18.85 -12.40
C LYS A 164 -0.95 18.15 -11.15
N TRP A 165 0.34 17.82 -11.12
CA TRP A 165 0.99 17.10 -10.01
C TRP A 165 1.76 18.01 -9.06
N SER A 166 1.54 19.32 -9.14
CA SER A 166 2.16 20.26 -8.22
C SER A 166 1.77 19.95 -6.77
N ARG A 167 2.79 19.87 -5.91
CA ARG A 167 2.60 19.63 -4.48
C ARG A 167 2.12 20.92 -3.82
N LYS A 168 1.04 20.84 -3.05
CA LYS A 168 0.60 21.94 -2.17
C LYS A 168 1.41 21.99 -0.86
N ASN A 169 1.96 20.86 -0.44
CA ASN A 169 2.69 20.68 0.81
C ASN A 169 3.83 19.68 0.56
N ASN A 170 5.05 20.01 1.01
CA ASN A 170 6.25 19.18 0.84
C ASN A 170 6.17 17.81 1.55
N ASP A 171 5.26 17.65 2.51
CA ASP A 171 5.05 16.39 3.22
C ASP A 171 4.08 15.43 2.53
N ILE A 172 3.49 15.83 1.40
CA ILE A 172 2.45 15.07 0.69
C ILE A 172 2.91 14.80 -0.73
N TYR A 173 2.89 13.51 -1.08
CA TYR A 173 3.33 12.99 -2.37
C TYR A 173 2.17 12.31 -3.07
N SER A 174 2.14 12.42 -4.40
CA SER A 174 1.15 11.75 -5.25
C SER A 174 1.78 10.64 -6.08
N THR A 175 0.95 9.65 -6.41
CA THR A 175 1.32 8.52 -7.24
C THR A 175 0.22 8.25 -8.26
N ILE A 176 0.58 7.65 -9.38
CA ILE A 176 -0.33 7.16 -10.41
C ILE A 176 -0.16 5.64 -10.55
N ASP A 177 -1.18 4.92 -11.01
CA ASP A 177 -1.01 3.49 -11.30
C ASP A 177 -0.22 3.25 -12.59
N ILE A 178 0.27 2.02 -12.77
CA ILE A 178 1.06 1.63 -13.96
C ILE A 178 0.28 1.87 -15.27
N LEU A 179 -1.05 1.77 -15.28
CA LEU A 179 -1.84 1.99 -16.50
C LEU A 179 -1.89 3.47 -16.87
N GLU A 180 -2.08 4.35 -15.89
CA GLU A 180 -1.96 5.80 -16.08
C GLU A 180 -0.52 6.17 -16.48
N PHE A 181 0.49 5.56 -15.86
CA PHE A 181 1.89 5.77 -16.27
C PHE A 181 2.14 5.38 -17.74
N SER A 182 1.65 4.22 -18.19
CA SER A 182 1.74 3.80 -19.60
C SER A 182 1.12 4.84 -20.54
N LYS A 183 -0.05 5.39 -20.19
CA LYS A 183 -0.73 6.42 -20.99
C LYS A 183 0.08 7.71 -21.05
N VAL A 184 0.69 8.12 -19.93
CA VAL A 184 1.58 9.28 -19.92
C VAL A 184 2.73 9.07 -20.91
N LEU A 185 3.40 7.91 -20.90
CA LEU A 185 4.47 7.62 -21.87
C LEU A 185 3.98 7.64 -23.33
N GLU A 186 2.76 7.16 -23.60
CA GLU A 186 2.13 7.21 -24.94
C GLU A 186 1.87 8.65 -25.40
N GLU A 187 1.42 9.53 -24.50
CA GLU A 187 1.20 10.95 -24.80
C GLU A 187 2.48 11.68 -25.21
N PHE A 188 3.64 11.24 -24.71
CA PHE A 188 4.96 11.76 -25.08
C PHE A 188 5.60 11.02 -26.27
N ASP A 189 4.92 10.02 -26.84
CA ASP A 189 5.47 9.09 -27.84
C ASP A 189 6.83 8.51 -27.41
N ILE A 190 6.88 7.97 -26.18
CA ILE A 190 8.07 7.34 -25.62
C ILE A 190 8.00 5.83 -25.83
N ASN A 191 9.11 5.22 -26.28
CA ASN A 191 9.26 3.77 -26.25
C ASN A 191 9.28 3.26 -24.81
N LYS A 192 8.23 2.52 -24.41
CA LYS A 192 8.06 1.98 -23.05
C LYS A 192 9.13 0.96 -22.66
N GLU A 193 9.82 0.37 -23.64
CA GLU A 193 10.92 -0.57 -23.38
C GLU A 193 12.19 0.12 -22.85
N LEU A 194 12.27 1.46 -22.91
CA LEU A 194 13.42 2.23 -22.39
C LEU A 194 13.41 2.38 -20.86
N VAL A 195 12.29 2.06 -20.22
CA VAL A 195 12.14 2.11 -18.77
C VAL A 195 11.78 0.74 -18.22
N THR A 196 12.47 0.34 -17.15
CA THR A 196 12.21 -0.89 -16.43
C THR A 196 11.53 -0.59 -15.10
N ILE A 197 10.34 -1.14 -14.91
CA ILE A 197 9.60 -1.05 -13.65
C ILE A 197 10.11 -2.14 -12.73
N VAL A 198 10.51 -1.78 -11.51
CA VAL A 198 10.96 -2.74 -10.50
C VAL A 198 10.19 -2.54 -9.20
N GLU A 199 9.91 -3.62 -8.48
CA GLU A 199 9.32 -3.52 -7.15
C GLU A 199 10.25 -2.77 -6.17
N ASP A 200 9.64 -1.99 -5.28
CA ASP A 200 10.36 -1.29 -4.23
C ASP A 200 10.81 -2.25 -3.13
N GLY A 201 12.12 -2.54 -3.11
CA GLY A 201 12.70 -3.45 -2.12
C GLY A 201 12.57 -2.97 -0.68
N VAL A 202 12.54 -1.65 -0.44
CA VAL A 202 12.36 -1.07 0.91
C VAL A 202 10.94 -1.31 1.38
N GLN A 203 9.95 -1.17 0.51
CA GLN A 203 8.57 -1.52 0.82
C GLN A 203 8.44 -2.99 1.20
N ASN A 204 8.96 -3.89 0.36
CA ASN A 204 8.91 -5.33 0.59
C ASN A 204 9.60 -5.70 1.91
N TYR A 205 10.74 -5.09 2.21
CA TYR A 205 11.44 -5.28 3.47
C TYR A 205 10.62 -4.79 4.66
N THR A 206 10.10 -3.56 4.63
CA THR A 206 9.34 -3.02 5.76
C THR A 206 7.99 -3.70 5.97
N ALA A 207 7.36 -4.20 4.90
CA ALA A 207 6.19 -5.08 4.98
C ALA A 207 6.50 -6.39 5.71
N ARG A 208 7.64 -7.04 5.41
CA ARG A 208 8.08 -8.22 6.17
C ARG A 208 8.36 -7.89 7.62
N GLN A 209 9.08 -6.80 7.89
CA GLN A 209 9.37 -6.35 9.26
C GLN A 209 8.10 -6.03 10.07
N MET A 210 7.07 -5.49 9.41
CA MET A 210 5.77 -5.24 10.04
C MET A 210 5.13 -6.53 10.57
N VAL A 211 5.30 -7.66 9.90
CA VAL A 211 4.80 -8.97 10.38
C VAL A 211 5.73 -9.56 11.43
N GLU A 212 7.05 -9.56 11.16
CA GLU A 212 8.07 -10.15 12.03
C GLU A 212 8.11 -9.49 13.41
N ILE A 213 8.25 -8.16 13.42
CA ILE A 213 8.45 -7.36 14.64
C ILE A 213 7.14 -6.71 15.10
N GLY A 214 6.17 -6.47 14.22
CA GLY A 214 4.84 -6.00 14.63
C GLY A 214 4.73 -4.51 14.99
N SER A 215 5.84 -3.80 15.25
CA SER A 215 5.83 -2.42 15.75
C SER A 215 5.91 -1.34 14.67
N GLU A 216 6.56 -1.62 13.54
CA GLU A 216 6.85 -0.60 12.53
C GLU A 216 5.80 -0.54 11.42
N PRO A 217 5.48 0.65 10.89
CA PRO A 217 4.63 0.80 9.71
C PRO A 217 5.39 0.40 8.44
N ILE A 218 4.64 0.08 7.37
CA ILE A 218 5.22 -0.08 6.04
C ILE A 218 5.56 1.31 5.49
N ILE A 219 6.83 1.50 5.13
CA ILE A 219 7.35 2.77 4.63
C ILE A 219 8.13 2.57 3.33
N VAL A 220 8.21 3.65 2.56
CA VAL A 220 9.03 3.75 1.34
C VAL A 220 9.80 5.06 1.35
N PHE A 221 10.82 5.19 0.49
CA PHE A 221 11.44 6.48 0.24
C PHE A 221 10.69 7.24 -0.85
N SER A 222 10.39 8.50 -0.56
CA SER A 222 9.88 9.46 -1.52
C SER A 222 10.95 9.78 -2.58
N PRO A 223 10.58 10.45 -3.68
CA PRO A 223 11.52 10.95 -4.67
C PRO A 223 12.64 11.81 -4.07
N ASP A 224 12.36 12.53 -2.98
CA ASP A 224 13.34 13.39 -2.29
C ASP A 224 14.14 12.65 -1.19
N GLY A 225 13.98 11.32 -1.10
CA GLY A 225 14.67 10.50 -0.10
C GLY A 225 14.11 10.58 1.31
N GLU A 226 12.91 11.14 1.50
CA GLU A 226 12.22 11.15 2.79
C GLU A 226 11.41 9.87 3.01
N THR A 227 11.30 9.40 4.25
CA THR A 227 10.44 8.25 4.55
C THR A 227 8.97 8.66 4.53
N VAL A 228 8.19 7.98 3.70
CA VAL A 228 6.75 8.22 3.53
C VAL A 228 5.96 6.91 3.66
N MET A 229 4.68 7.02 3.97
CA MET A 229 3.74 5.91 4.03
C MET A 229 2.42 6.28 3.37
N ASP A 230 1.67 5.30 2.91
CA ASP A 230 0.36 5.54 2.32
C ASP A 230 -0.70 5.84 3.41
N VAL A 231 -1.89 6.27 2.98
CA VAL A 231 -2.98 6.62 3.90
C VAL A 231 -3.30 5.48 4.88
N PRO A 232 -3.61 4.24 4.45
CA PRO A 232 -3.87 3.13 5.38
C PRO A 232 -2.79 2.93 6.44
N GLN A 233 -1.51 2.99 6.06
CA GLN A 233 -0.39 2.84 7.01
C GLN A 233 -0.26 4.04 7.94
N ALA A 234 -0.49 5.27 7.45
CA ALA A 234 -0.53 6.46 8.30
C ALA A 234 -1.61 6.33 9.38
N VAL A 235 -2.81 5.90 8.99
CA VAL A 235 -3.91 5.75 9.94
C VAL A 235 -3.59 4.66 10.97
N LEU A 236 -3.06 3.52 10.53
CA LEU A 236 -2.65 2.42 11.40
C LEU A 236 -1.48 2.81 12.32
N HIS A 237 -0.54 3.63 11.85
CA HIS A 237 0.59 4.12 12.65
C HIS A 237 0.13 5.06 13.76
N ILE A 238 -0.80 5.98 13.46
CA ILE A 238 -1.43 6.85 14.47
C ILE A 238 -2.15 6.00 15.52
N LEU A 239 -2.98 5.07 15.07
CA LEU A 239 -3.74 4.20 15.98
C LEU A 239 -2.80 3.33 16.82
N SER A 240 -1.84 2.66 16.20
CA SER A 240 -0.92 1.80 16.92
C SER A 240 -0.05 2.59 17.89
N SER A 241 0.38 3.80 17.55
CA SER A 241 1.18 4.65 18.44
C SER A 241 0.37 5.19 19.62
N LEU A 242 -0.87 5.64 19.38
CA LEU A 242 -1.72 6.22 20.41
C LEU A 242 -2.44 5.19 21.28
N VAL A 243 -2.75 4.02 20.73
CA VAL A 243 -3.65 3.02 21.34
C VAL A 243 -2.96 1.70 21.63
N CYS A 244 -1.92 1.30 20.86
CA CYS A 244 -1.36 -0.07 20.94
C CYS A 244 0.07 -0.17 21.53
N LYS A 245 1.01 0.69 21.15
CA LYS A 245 2.37 0.79 21.74
C LYS A 245 2.31 1.38 23.14
N ILE A 246 1.30 2.20 23.35
CA ILE A 246 0.96 2.87 24.58
C ILE A 246 -0.51 2.51 24.81
N VAL A 247 -0.85 1.21 24.96
CA VAL A 247 -2.22 0.88 25.41
C VAL A 247 -2.31 1.40 26.83
N ARG A 248 -2.79 2.63 26.93
CA ARG A 248 -3.16 3.28 28.16
C ARG A 248 -4.63 3.03 28.32
N PRO A 249 -5.08 2.49 29.46
CA PRO A 249 -6.47 2.18 29.63
C PRO A 249 -7.26 3.42 29.25
N LEU A 250 -8.23 3.23 28.38
CA LEU A 250 -9.43 4.05 28.34
C LEU A 250 -10.22 3.79 29.63
N LEU A 251 -9.54 3.81 30.79
CA LEU A 251 -10.17 3.88 32.08
C LEU A 251 -11.15 5.05 32.00
N PRO A 252 -12.25 5.02 32.75
CA PRO A 252 -13.13 6.16 32.94
C PRO A 252 -12.41 7.27 33.75
N CYS A 253 -11.26 7.73 33.28
CA CYS A 253 -10.84 9.11 33.46
C CYS A 253 -11.91 9.96 32.78
N CYS A 254 -12.28 11.07 33.40
CA CYS A 254 -13.33 12.02 32.98
C CYS A 254 -13.22 12.60 31.56
N LYS A 255 -12.29 12.10 30.72
CA LYS A 255 -12.00 12.56 29.35
C LYS A 255 -11.86 11.44 28.30
N ALA A 256 -12.25 10.19 28.60
CA ALA A 256 -12.11 9.06 27.67
C ALA A 256 -12.83 9.28 26.32
N GLU A 257 -14.05 9.82 26.36
CA GLU A 257 -14.82 10.15 25.14
C GLU A 257 -14.16 11.29 24.34
N THR A 258 -13.62 12.29 25.01
CA THR A 258 -12.86 13.39 24.37
C THR A 258 -11.59 12.86 23.71
N TYR A 259 -10.88 11.96 24.37
CA TYR A 259 -9.70 11.31 23.80
C TYR A 259 -10.05 10.51 22.53
N ARG A 260 -11.10 9.69 22.60
CA ARG A 260 -11.58 8.93 21.45
C ARG A 260 -11.94 9.85 20.28
N LYS A 261 -12.65 10.95 20.54
CA LYS A 261 -12.98 11.95 19.52
C LYS A 261 -11.73 12.58 18.90
N ASN A 262 -10.71 12.88 19.71
CA ASN A 262 -9.44 13.43 19.20
C ASN A 262 -8.70 12.43 18.30
N VAL A 263 -8.64 11.15 18.69
CA VAL A 263 -8.04 10.09 17.85
C VAL A 263 -8.80 9.97 16.53
N VAL A 264 -10.13 9.90 16.57
CA VAL A 264 -10.96 9.84 15.36
C VAL A 264 -10.79 11.08 14.49
N ASN A 265 -10.67 12.27 15.08
CA ASN A 265 -10.45 13.51 14.34
C ASN A 265 -9.06 13.58 13.69
N ALA A 266 -8.01 13.10 14.36
CA ALA A 266 -6.69 12.99 13.74
C ALA A 266 -6.70 12.02 12.57
N ILE A 267 -7.41 10.89 12.71
CA ILE A 267 -7.58 9.90 11.64
C ILE A 267 -8.37 10.47 10.45
N LYS A 268 -9.42 11.25 10.72
CA LYS A 268 -10.28 11.88 9.69
C LYS A 268 -9.51 12.73 8.68
N GLU A 269 -8.47 13.42 9.15
CA GLU A 269 -7.61 14.27 8.32
C GLU A 269 -6.99 13.48 7.16
N TYR A 270 -6.59 12.23 7.42
CA TYR A 270 -5.93 11.37 6.44
C TYR A 270 -6.92 10.51 5.65
N THR A 271 -8.01 10.02 6.26
CA THR A 271 -8.96 9.14 5.56
C THR A 271 -9.69 9.81 4.40
N ASN A 272 -9.72 11.13 4.36
CA ASN A 272 -10.32 11.91 3.28
C ASN A 272 -9.35 12.19 2.12
N MET A 273 -8.07 11.81 2.25
CA MET A 273 -7.09 11.99 1.19
C MET A 273 -7.35 10.99 0.03
N PRO A 274 -7.09 11.40 -1.21
CA PRO A 274 -7.31 10.53 -2.37
C PRO A 274 -6.37 9.31 -2.36
N MET A 275 -6.79 8.27 -3.08
CA MET A 275 -5.93 7.11 -3.29
C MET A 275 -4.65 7.51 -4.02
N GLY A 276 -3.53 6.92 -3.63
CA GLY A 276 -2.22 7.27 -4.17
C GLY A 276 -1.54 8.44 -3.46
N THR A 277 -2.12 8.97 -2.38
CA THR A 277 -1.45 9.91 -1.48
C THR A 277 -0.51 9.18 -0.52
N TYR A 278 0.72 9.68 -0.44
CA TYR A 278 1.74 9.29 0.53
C TYR A 278 2.11 10.47 1.40
N ILE A 279 2.29 10.22 2.71
CA ILE A 279 2.54 11.24 3.71
C ILE A 279 3.89 10.99 4.38
N SER A 280 4.65 12.06 4.60
CA SER A 280 5.88 12.05 5.39
C SER A 280 5.66 11.42 6.76
N LYS A 281 6.47 10.40 7.09
CA LYS A 281 6.46 9.76 8.42
C LYS A 281 6.70 10.78 9.52
N LYS A 282 7.62 11.74 9.29
CA LYS A 282 7.94 12.82 10.24
C LYS A 282 6.68 13.61 10.61
N LYS A 283 5.86 14.00 9.62
CA LYS A 283 4.61 14.71 9.85
C LYS A 283 3.60 13.90 10.67
N ILE A 284 3.53 12.58 10.42
CA ILE A 284 2.66 11.70 11.22
C ILE A 284 3.18 11.58 12.66
N ASP A 285 4.50 11.44 12.84
CA ASP A 285 5.11 11.34 14.16
C ASP A 285 4.90 12.64 14.97
N GLU A 286 5.07 13.81 14.34
CA GLU A 286 4.75 15.11 14.94
C GLU A 286 3.29 15.16 15.39
N ARG A 287 2.36 14.70 14.54
CA ARG A 287 0.94 14.61 14.87
C ARG A 287 0.64 13.69 16.06
N VAL A 288 1.38 12.60 16.20
CA VAL A 288 1.27 11.69 17.35
C VAL A 288 1.78 12.37 18.63
N VAL A 289 2.87 13.14 18.54
CA VAL A 289 3.47 13.86 19.67
C VAL A 289 2.60 15.02 20.17
N GLU A 290 1.85 15.68 19.28
CA GLU A 290 0.93 16.79 19.62
C GLU A 290 -0.20 16.41 20.60
N PHE A 291 -0.46 15.11 20.81
CA PHE A 291 -1.46 14.72 21.79
C PHE A 291 -1.00 15.16 23.21
N PRO A 292 -1.87 15.67 24.10
CA PRO A 292 -1.43 16.28 25.36
C PRO A 292 -0.95 15.27 26.41
N SER A 293 0.26 15.50 26.95
CA SER A 293 0.90 14.55 27.87
C SER A 293 0.28 14.38 29.24
N ASN A 294 -0.53 15.36 29.62
CA ASN A 294 -1.25 15.43 30.88
C ASN A 294 -2.56 14.61 30.90
N MET A 295 -3.00 14.03 29.79
CA MET A 295 -4.13 13.09 29.73
C MET A 295 -3.73 11.63 30.03
N TRP A 296 -2.45 11.37 30.38
CA TRP A 296 -1.78 10.08 30.12
C TRP A 296 -1.31 9.24 31.32
N LYS A 297 -1.84 9.46 32.53
CA LYS A 297 -1.31 8.79 33.74
C LYS A 297 -1.82 7.36 34.01
N CYS A 298 -2.38 6.64 33.04
CA CYS A 298 -2.86 5.26 33.25
C CYS A 298 -2.06 4.25 32.44
N LEU A 299 -1.72 3.11 33.08
CA LEU A 299 -0.91 1.94 32.68
C LEU A 299 -0.39 1.88 31.24
N SER A 300 0.88 1.58 31.02
CA SER A 300 1.36 1.06 29.73
C SER A 300 1.16 -0.45 29.65
N ILE A 301 0.51 -0.93 28.61
CA ILE A 301 0.62 -2.35 28.25
C ILE A 301 1.93 -2.55 27.49
N ASP A 302 2.84 -3.29 28.12
CA ASP A 302 3.99 -3.90 27.45
C ASP A 302 3.51 -5.25 26.90
N ILE A 303 2.81 -5.20 25.76
CA ILE A 303 2.59 -6.43 24.99
C ILE A 303 3.99 -6.76 24.48
N GLU A 304 4.36 -8.03 24.50
CA GLU A 304 5.60 -8.58 23.97
C GLU A 304 5.72 -8.40 22.44
N PHE A 305 5.49 -7.18 21.94
CA PHE A 305 5.71 -6.75 20.56
C PHE A 305 7.17 -6.91 20.16
N SER A 306 8.10 -7.04 21.11
CA SER A 306 9.51 -7.32 20.82
C SER A 306 9.79 -8.78 20.47
N ARG A 307 8.88 -9.73 20.74
CA ARG A 307 9.07 -11.16 20.43
C ARG A 307 8.95 -11.45 18.93
N LYS A 308 9.54 -12.54 18.44
CA LYS A 308 9.38 -12.92 17.03
C LYS A 308 7.96 -13.41 16.75
N LYS A 309 7.48 -13.24 15.51
CA LYS A 309 6.08 -13.49 15.11
C LYS A 309 5.54 -14.88 15.49
N ASP A 310 6.37 -15.92 15.37
CA ASP A 310 5.98 -17.32 15.58
C ASP A 310 6.24 -17.82 17.01
N GLU A 311 6.88 -17.00 17.85
CA GLU A 311 6.99 -17.32 19.28
C GLU A 311 5.60 -17.47 19.88
N LYS A 312 5.49 -18.35 20.87
CA LYS A 312 4.21 -18.74 21.45
C LYS A 312 3.98 -18.00 22.76
N VAL A 313 2.84 -17.32 22.87
CA VAL A 313 2.38 -16.60 24.07
C VAL A 313 1.09 -17.24 24.60
N THR A 314 0.90 -17.26 25.91
CA THR A 314 -0.33 -17.80 26.49
C THR A 314 -1.50 -16.88 26.17
N LEU A 315 -2.64 -17.48 25.84
CA LEU A 315 -3.87 -16.75 25.59
C LEU A 315 -4.32 -15.99 26.85
N GLN A 316 -4.03 -16.53 28.04
CA GLN A 316 -4.23 -15.87 29.31
C GLN A 316 -3.48 -14.53 29.40
N ASN A 317 -2.21 -14.48 28.97
CA ASN A 317 -1.46 -13.22 28.95
C ASN A 317 -2.14 -12.18 28.04
N ILE A 318 -2.55 -12.60 26.84
CA ILE A 318 -3.27 -11.72 25.90
C ILE A 318 -4.59 -11.21 26.52
N LYS A 319 -5.37 -12.10 27.14
CA LYS A 319 -6.62 -11.77 27.83
C LYS A 319 -6.39 -10.76 28.96
N GLN A 320 -5.41 -11.02 29.84
CA GLN A 320 -5.05 -10.09 30.91
C GLN A 320 -4.68 -8.70 30.38
N GLN A 321 -3.98 -8.63 29.24
CA GLN A 321 -3.68 -7.33 28.62
C GLN A 321 -4.96 -6.66 28.05
N MET A 322 -5.83 -7.42 27.38
CA MET A 322 -7.11 -6.88 26.89
C MET A 322 -8.00 -6.37 28.03
N ASP A 323 -8.05 -7.11 29.15
CA ASP A 323 -8.81 -6.78 30.36
C ASP A 323 -8.32 -5.48 31.00
N LYS A 324 -7.00 -5.31 31.16
CA LYS A 324 -6.38 -4.08 31.69
C LYS A 324 -6.77 -2.83 30.92
N CYS A 325 -7.11 -2.96 29.63
CA CYS A 325 -7.51 -1.84 28.78
C CYS A 325 -8.99 -1.80 28.44
N GLU A 326 -9.80 -2.64 29.09
CA GLU A 326 -11.24 -2.77 28.87
C GLU A 326 -11.55 -2.92 27.37
N LEU A 327 -10.68 -3.61 26.63
CA LEU A 327 -10.88 -3.80 25.20
C LEU A 327 -12.06 -4.75 25.00
N PRO A 328 -12.99 -4.44 24.08
CA PRO A 328 -14.11 -5.32 23.82
C PRO A 328 -13.54 -6.68 23.44
N HIS A 329 -13.97 -7.69 24.18
CA HIS A 329 -13.61 -9.06 23.88
C HIS A 329 -14.46 -9.49 22.69
N SER A 330 -14.14 -9.01 21.48
CA SER A 330 -14.77 -9.47 20.24
C SER A 330 -14.55 -10.97 19.99
N PHE A 331 -13.80 -11.64 20.88
CA PHE A 331 -13.58 -13.08 20.99
C PHE A 331 -14.21 -13.73 22.24
N ASN A 332 -15.13 -13.05 22.93
CA ASN A 332 -15.73 -13.52 24.19
C ASN A 332 -16.32 -14.93 24.13
N ALA A 333 -16.95 -15.30 23.01
CA ALA A 333 -17.52 -16.62 22.83
C ALA A 333 -16.43 -17.72 22.79
N LEU A 334 -15.25 -17.42 22.23
CA LEU A 334 -14.12 -18.34 22.11
C LEU A 334 -13.37 -18.51 23.43
N LEU A 335 -13.07 -17.37 24.07
CA LEU A 335 -12.34 -17.30 25.33
C LEU A 335 -13.13 -17.90 26.50
N ALA A 336 -14.46 -17.99 26.37
CA ALA A 336 -15.32 -18.65 27.35
C ALA A 336 -15.39 -20.17 27.18
N THR A 337 -15.14 -20.70 25.98
CA THR A 337 -15.26 -22.14 25.66
C THR A 337 -13.96 -22.93 25.77
N ILE A 338 -12.81 -22.26 25.82
CA ILE A 338 -11.50 -22.90 25.90
C ILE A 338 -11.04 -22.82 27.35
N ASN A 339 -10.52 -23.92 27.90
CA ASN A 339 -9.80 -23.85 29.16
C ASN A 339 -8.49 -23.06 28.90
N THR A 340 -8.51 -21.76 29.20
CA THR A 340 -7.62 -20.75 28.57
C THR A 340 -6.20 -20.68 29.12
N ASP A 341 -5.90 -21.38 30.21
CA ASP A 341 -4.67 -21.13 30.96
C ASP A 341 -3.43 -21.72 30.27
N ASP A 342 -3.57 -22.81 29.50
CA ASP A 342 -2.45 -23.46 28.82
C ASP A 342 -2.40 -23.24 27.30
N LEU A 343 -3.45 -22.67 26.69
CA LEU A 343 -3.46 -22.48 25.23
C LEU A 343 -2.43 -21.42 24.84
N ARG A 344 -1.47 -21.81 24.00
CA ARG A 344 -0.45 -20.92 23.45
C ARG A 344 -0.73 -20.60 21.98
N ILE A 345 -0.73 -19.32 21.66
CA ILE A 345 -0.94 -18.80 20.30
C ILE A 345 0.31 -18.11 19.80
N PRO A 346 0.55 -18.01 18.48
CA PRO A 346 1.67 -17.24 17.96
C PRO A 346 1.52 -15.75 18.28
N VAL A 347 2.64 -15.07 18.52
CA VAL A 347 2.69 -13.64 18.86
C VAL A 347 2.00 -12.79 17.81
N TRP A 348 2.16 -13.08 16.51
CA TRP A 348 1.46 -12.33 15.46
C TRP A 348 -0.06 -12.33 15.63
N LEU A 349 -0.63 -13.47 16.06
CA LEU A 349 -2.07 -13.59 16.28
C LEU A 349 -2.47 -12.77 17.50
N GLY A 350 -1.70 -12.84 18.60
CA GLY A 350 -1.91 -11.99 19.77
C GLY A 350 -1.91 -10.49 19.44
N ARG A 351 -0.93 -10.03 18.64
CA ARG A 351 -0.85 -8.64 18.15
C ARG A 351 -2.10 -8.25 17.38
N TYR A 352 -2.51 -9.09 16.44
CA TYR A 352 -3.69 -8.86 15.61
C TYR A 352 -4.98 -8.77 16.47
N LEU A 353 -5.17 -9.69 17.42
CA LEU A 353 -6.36 -9.73 18.29
C LEU A 353 -6.51 -8.42 19.08
N ILE A 354 -5.42 -7.96 19.68
CA ILE A 354 -5.41 -6.73 20.48
C ILE A 354 -5.69 -5.50 19.61
N MET A 355 -5.02 -5.40 18.46
CA MET A 355 -5.22 -4.27 17.54
C MET A 355 -6.64 -4.25 16.99
N LYS A 356 -7.21 -5.40 16.61
CA LYS A 356 -8.60 -5.52 16.17
C LYS A 356 -9.56 -5.05 17.26
N ALA A 357 -9.36 -5.50 18.50
CA ALA A 357 -10.19 -5.07 19.62
C ALA A 357 -10.09 -3.56 19.89
N GLY A 358 -8.90 -2.97 19.72
CA GLY A 358 -8.69 -1.52 19.76
C GLY A 358 -9.48 -0.78 18.66
N VAL A 359 -9.42 -1.27 17.41
CA VAL A 359 -10.23 -0.76 16.29
C VAL A 359 -11.72 -0.85 16.60
N ASP A 360 -12.20 -2.01 17.06
CA ASP A 360 -13.61 -2.21 17.43
C ASP A 360 -14.05 -1.25 18.54
N LYS A 361 -13.18 -0.99 19.54
CA LYS A 361 -13.45 -0.02 20.63
C LYS A 361 -13.56 1.41 20.12
N ILE A 362 -12.67 1.82 19.21
CA ILE A 362 -12.60 3.20 18.71
C ILE A 362 -13.64 3.51 17.64
N PHE A 363 -14.01 2.51 16.83
CA PHE A 363 -14.89 2.68 15.67
C PHE A 363 -16.27 2.02 15.79
N GLN A 364 -16.76 1.74 17.01
CA GLN A 364 -18.15 1.28 17.25
C GLN A 364 -19.16 1.98 16.30
N ASN A 365 -20.12 1.27 15.70
CA ASN A 365 -21.32 1.67 14.93
C ASN A 365 -21.37 2.92 14.00
N TYR A 366 -20.49 3.92 14.07
CA TYR A 366 -20.68 5.24 13.46
C TYR A 366 -19.68 5.60 12.34
N ASP A 367 -18.62 4.82 12.13
CA ASP A 367 -17.54 5.15 11.17
C ASP A 367 -17.05 3.92 10.37
N ILE A 368 -17.98 3.19 9.74
CA ILE A 368 -17.70 1.94 9.01
C ILE A 368 -16.62 2.11 7.94
N ASP A 369 -16.65 3.20 7.16
CA ASP A 369 -15.64 3.43 6.10
C ASP A 369 -14.22 3.54 6.66
N LYS A 370 -14.06 4.15 7.84
CA LYS A 370 -12.75 4.30 8.50
C LYS A 370 -12.32 2.99 9.12
N LYS A 371 -13.28 2.23 9.68
CA LYS A 371 -13.05 0.87 10.16
C LYS A 371 -12.54 -0.02 9.03
N MET A 372 -13.12 0.06 7.82
CA MET A 372 -12.64 -0.70 6.66
C MET A 372 -11.18 -0.40 6.32
N ILE A 373 -10.80 0.88 6.22
CA ILE A 373 -9.41 1.29 5.94
C ILE A 373 -8.45 0.70 6.98
N MET A 374 -8.85 0.68 8.26
CA MET A 374 -8.04 0.12 9.33
C MET A 374 -7.92 -1.39 9.25
N MET A 375 -9.02 -2.08 8.96
CA MET A 375 -9.03 -3.54 8.84
C MET A 375 -8.15 -3.98 7.67
N ASP A 376 -8.23 -3.29 6.52
CA ASP A 376 -7.36 -3.51 5.36
C ASP A 376 -5.87 -3.36 5.73
N ALA A 377 -5.53 -2.31 6.49
CA ALA A 377 -4.15 -2.09 6.94
C ALA A 377 -3.69 -3.15 7.95
N LEU A 378 -4.59 -3.61 8.83
CA LEU A 378 -4.29 -4.65 9.83
C LEU A 378 -4.05 -6.02 9.19
N LEU A 379 -4.67 -6.33 8.06
CA LEU A 379 -4.42 -7.59 7.34
C LEU A 379 -2.94 -7.74 6.93
N LEU A 380 -2.24 -6.62 6.71
CA LEU A 380 -0.81 -6.64 6.36
C LEU A 380 0.09 -7.02 7.54
N LYS A 381 -0.42 -7.03 8.78
CA LYS A 381 0.28 -7.57 9.96
C LYS A 381 0.18 -9.09 10.09
N ILE A 382 -0.63 -9.73 9.24
CA ILE A 382 -0.86 -11.17 9.26
C ILE A 382 0.11 -11.83 8.26
N PRO A 383 0.73 -12.98 8.63
CA PRO A 383 1.49 -13.80 7.71
C PRO A 383 0.72 -14.05 6.41
N GLU A 384 1.41 -13.94 5.28
CA GLU A 384 0.80 -13.93 3.95
C GLU A 384 -0.02 -15.19 3.67
N ASP A 385 0.50 -16.35 4.06
CA ASP A 385 -0.12 -17.67 3.95
C ASP A 385 -1.42 -17.81 4.76
N LYS A 386 -1.61 -16.98 5.79
CA LYS A 386 -2.81 -16.98 6.66
C LYS A 386 -3.79 -15.86 6.31
N ARG A 387 -3.37 -14.85 5.53
CA ARG A 387 -4.10 -13.58 5.36
C ARG A 387 -5.48 -13.75 4.74
N GLN A 388 -5.62 -14.62 3.73
CA GLN A 388 -6.89 -14.83 3.00
C GLN A 388 -8.04 -15.26 3.91
N TYR A 389 -7.76 -16.04 4.95
CA TYR A 389 -8.76 -16.45 5.93
C TYR A 389 -9.35 -15.23 6.67
N PHE A 390 -8.48 -14.32 7.11
CA PHE A 390 -8.91 -13.14 7.86
C PHE A 390 -9.65 -12.11 7.01
N VAL A 391 -9.39 -12.10 5.71
CA VAL A 391 -10.07 -11.22 4.75
C VAL A 391 -11.54 -11.57 4.64
N ASN A 392 -11.82 -12.86 4.49
CA ASN A 392 -13.19 -13.37 4.46
C ASN A 392 -13.90 -13.03 5.78
N LYS A 393 -13.20 -13.19 6.91
CA LYS A 393 -13.72 -12.87 8.24
C LYS A 393 -13.99 -11.37 8.43
N HIS A 394 -13.09 -10.49 8.00
CA HIS A 394 -13.27 -9.04 8.06
C HIS A 394 -14.46 -8.60 7.21
N SER A 395 -14.62 -9.19 6.02
CA SER A 395 -15.76 -8.92 5.14
C SER A 395 -17.08 -9.25 5.83
N ASN A 396 -17.15 -10.39 6.52
CA ASN A 396 -18.33 -10.80 7.30
C ASN A 396 -18.59 -9.86 8.49
N ASP A 397 -17.55 -9.46 9.24
CA ASP A 397 -17.66 -8.50 10.36
C ASP A 397 -18.23 -7.15 9.89
N ILE A 398 -17.72 -6.65 8.75
CA ILE A 398 -18.18 -5.39 8.15
C ILE A 398 -19.63 -5.53 7.67
N GLU A 399 -19.97 -6.63 7.01
CA GLU A 399 -21.33 -6.90 6.55
C GLU A 399 -22.31 -6.98 7.73
N PHE A 400 -21.93 -7.63 8.83
CA PHE A 400 -22.72 -7.71 10.04
C PHE A 400 -22.92 -6.34 10.71
N ASP A 401 -21.86 -5.53 10.82
CA ASP A 401 -21.96 -4.15 11.33
C ASP A 401 -22.86 -3.27 10.45
N LEU A 402 -22.80 -3.45 9.13
CA LEU A 402 -23.70 -2.81 8.17
C LEU A 402 -25.15 -3.25 8.37
N PHE A 403 -25.40 -4.55 8.54
CA PHE A 403 -26.73 -5.08 8.84
C PHE A 403 -27.29 -4.52 10.15
N ARG A 404 -26.47 -4.39 11.19
CA ARG A 404 -26.86 -3.81 12.49
C ARG A 404 -27.19 -2.32 12.37
N LYS A 405 -26.45 -1.56 11.54
CA LYS A 405 -26.75 -0.15 11.26
C LYS A 405 -28.10 0.05 10.57
N VAL A 406 -28.48 -0.88 9.68
CA VAL A 406 -29.75 -0.86 8.95
C VAL A 406 -30.90 -1.42 9.80
N SER A 407 -30.63 -2.43 10.63
CA SER A 407 -31.62 -3.15 11.41
C SER A 407 -31.67 -2.64 12.85
N ARG A 408 -32.35 -1.51 13.10
CA ARG A 408 -32.81 -1.19 14.45
C ARG A 408 -33.92 -2.18 14.83
N ASN A 409 -33.54 -3.34 15.37
CA ASN A 409 -34.33 -4.37 16.10
C ASN A 409 -34.15 -5.79 15.55
N LYS A 410 -33.10 -6.48 15.99
CA LYS A 410 -33.11 -7.83 16.59
C LYS A 410 -31.67 -8.33 16.70
N ILE A 411 -31.27 -8.70 17.91
CA ILE A 411 -29.95 -9.27 18.19
C ILE A 411 -30.03 -10.76 17.87
N VAL A 412 -29.21 -11.21 16.92
CA VAL A 412 -28.76 -12.61 16.85
C VAL A 412 -27.24 -12.56 16.77
N THR A 413 -26.57 -13.14 17.76
CA THR A 413 -25.12 -13.31 17.81
C THR A 413 -24.77 -14.61 17.11
N HIS A 414 -23.96 -14.56 16.05
CA HIS A 414 -23.32 -15.75 15.46
C HIS A 414 -21.97 -16.00 16.13
N ASN A 415 -21.71 -17.27 16.48
CA ASN A 415 -20.50 -17.74 17.17
C ASN A 415 -19.50 -18.32 16.16
N ASP A 416 -18.69 -17.46 15.53
CA ASP A 416 -17.79 -17.83 14.40
C ASP A 416 -16.32 -17.99 14.83
N ALA A 417 -16.08 -18.54 16.02
CA ALA A 417 -14.77 -18.53 16.65
C ALA A 417 -14.05 -19.88 16.70
N ALA A 418 -14.74 -21.00 16.51
CA ALA A 418 -14.15 -22.34 16.50
C ALA A 418 -13.14 -22.54 15.35
N ASP A 419 -13.36 -21.90 14.20
CA ASP A 419 -12.55 -22.11 12.98
C ASP A 419 -11.15 -21.47 13.04
N LEU A 420 -10.90 -20.55 13.98
CA LEU A 420 -9.61 -19.86 14.12
C LEU A 420 -8.52 -20.73 14.77
N ILE A 421 -8.92 -21.75 15.53
CA ILE A 421 -7.99 -22.58 16.34
C ILE A 421 -7.53 -23.80 15.56
N THR A 422 -8.31 -24.24 14.59
CA THR A 422 -8.00 -25.40 13.74
C THR A 422 -6.84 -25.15 12.78
N LEU A 423 -6.48 -23.89 12.51
CA LEU A 423 -5.44 -23.50 11.54
C LEU A 423 -3.98 -23.69 12.02
N ASP A 424 -3.77 -23.89 13.33
CA ASP A 424 -2.43 -24.00 13.94
C ASP A 424 -2.23 -25.28 14.79
N LEU A 425 -3.23 -26.18 14.87
CA LEU A 425 -3.16 -27.40 15.70
C LEU A 425 -2.89 -28.71 14.92
N ILE A 426 -2.71 -28.66 13.60
CA ILE A 426 -2.41 -29.86 12.82
C ILE A 426 -0.93 -29.84 12.42
N GLU A 427 -0.06 -30.32 13.30
CA GLU A 427 1.18 -30.96 12.83
C GLU A 427 0.79 -32.31 12.20
N PRO A 428 1.25 -32.63 10.97
CA PRO A 428 0.93 -33.91 10.37
C PRO A 428 1.71 -35.01 11.09
N SER A 429 1.01 -35.80 11.91
CA SER A 429 1.56 -37.05 12.42
C SER A 429 1.85 -37.98 11.26
N LYS A 430 3.14 -38.33 11.08
CA LYS A 430 3.58 -39.44 10.24
C LYS A 430 2.78 -40.70 10.58
N LYS A 431 1.95 -41.17 9.66
CA LYS A 431 1.63 -42.60 9.50
C LYS A 431 1.30 -42.91 8.04
N SER A 432 2.09 -43.84 7.52
CA SER A 432 2.02 -44.48 6.22
C SER A 432 0.64 -45.05 5.91
N SER A 433 0.11 -44.74 4.73
CA SER A 433 -0.45 -45.76 3.83
C SER A 433 -0.64 -45.16 2.45
N SER A 434 -0.21 -45.92 1.45
CA SER A 434 -0.30 -45.68 0.03
C SER A 434 -1.74 -45.54 -0.44
N PHE A 435 -2.07 -44.43 -1.08
CA PHE A 435 -3.14 -44.37 -2.06
C PHE A 435 -2.73 -43.40 -3.17
N GLU A 436 -2.51 -43.94 -4.35
CA GLU A 436 -2.38 -43.17 -5.58
C GLU A 436 -3.73 -42.52 -5.90
N SER A 437 -3.74 -41.19 -5.98
CA SER A 437 -4.78 -40.48 -6.73
C SER A 437 -4.10 -39.37 -7.52
N SER A 438 -4.05 -39.59 -8.83
CA SER A 438 -3.68 -38.64 -9.86
C SER A 438 -4.57 -37.39 -9.78
N SER A 439 -3.96 -36.26 -9.44
CA SER A 439 -4.54 -34.94 -9.71
C SER A 439 -3.43 -34.02 -10.20
N SER A 440 -3.50 -33.70 -11.49
CA SER A 440 -2.65 -32.75 -12.19
C SER A 440 -2.74 -31.37 -11.53
N SER A 441 -1.66 -30.96 -10.88
CA SER A 441 -1.43 -29.58 -10.49
C SER A 441 -1.05 -28.76 -11.73
N THR A 442 -2.05 -28.24 -12.42
CA THR A 442 -1.86 -27.12 -13.35
C THR A 442 -1.50 -25.89 -12.52
N SER A 443 -0.19 -25.68 -12.40
CA SER A 443 0.44 -24.36 -12.26
C SER A 443 -0.18 -23.44 -13.33
N THR A 444 -0.98 -22.46 -12.93
CA THR A 444 -1.40 -21.40 -13.84
C THR A 444 -0.30 -20.37 -13.90
N HIS A 445 0.57 -20.59 -14.88
CA HIS A 445 1.29 -19.59 -15.67
C HIS A 445 0.67 -18.19 -15.60
N PHE A 446 1.52 -17.19 -15.32
CA PHE A 446 1.29 -15.79 -15.68
C PHE A 446 1.41 -15.64 -17.20
N ASP A 447 0.36 -16.06 -17.90
CA ASP A 447 0.17 -15.72 -19.30
C ASP A 447 -0.72 -14.48 -19.40
N SER A 448 -0.17 -13.46 -20.06
CA SER A 448 -0.86 -12.33 -20.67
C SER A 448 -1.51 -11.26 -19.77
N VAL A 449 -0.93 -10.07 -19.89
CA VAL A 449 -1.59 -8.76 -19.79
C VAL A 449 -3.03 -8.83 -20.33
N GLY A 450 -4.03 -8.67 -19.46
CA GLY A 450 -5.43 -8.50 -19.87
C GLY A 450 -6.51 -9.15 -19.00
N LEU A 451 -6.50 -9.01 -17.68
CA LEU A 451 -7.73 -9.28 -16.91
C LEU A 451 -8.69 -8.10 -17.08
N ALA A 452 -9.54 -8.22 -18.10
CA ALA A 452 -10.57 -7.25 -18.45
C ALA A 452 -11.42 -6.83 -17.23
N ASP A 453 -11.93 -5.60 -17.25
CA ASP A 453 -12.92 -5.06 -16.29
C ASP A 453 -14.21 -5.90 -16.39
N THR A 454 -14.19 -7.07 -15.77
CA THR A 454 -15.20 -8.12 -15.88
C THR A 454 -15.75 -8.51 -14.52
N HIS A 455 -15.09 -8.20 -13.40
CA HIS A 455 -15.52 -8.61 -12.06
C HIS A 455 -15.97 -7.43 -11.21
N CYS A 456 -17.14 -7.53 -10.59
CA CYS A 456 -17.67 -6.51 -9.70
C CYS A 456 -16.75 -6.34 -8.47
N TYR A 457 -16.28 -5.12 -8.21
CA TYR A 457 -15.34 -4.88 -7.10
C TYR A 457 -16.02 -4.80 -5.71
N PHE A 458 -17.36 -4.87 -5.65
CA PHE A 458 -18.09 -4.91 -4.38
C PHE A 458 -18.37 -6.33 -3.88
N CYS A 459 -18.68 -7.27 -4.77
CA CYS A 459 -18.98 -8.66 -4.41
C CYS A 459 -17.97 -9.67 -4.95
N TYR A 460 -16.93 -9.18 -5.64
CA TYR A 460 -15.85 -9.94 -6.26
C TYR A 460 -16.27 -11.00 -7.29
N SER A 461 -17.57 -11.08 -7.62
CA SER A 461 -18.11 -12.02 -8.61
C SER A 461 -17.91 -11.52 -10.04
N LEU A 462 -17.71 -12.46 -10.97
CA LEU A 462 -17.69 -12.19 -12.41
C LEU A 462 -19.03 -11.55 -12.83
N ARG A 463 -18.96 -10.45 -13.58
CA ARG A 463 -20.10 -9.84 -14.27
C ARG A 463 -20.28 -10.56 -15.59
N ARG A 464 -21.41 -11.23 -15.74
CA ARG A 464 -21.80 -11.85 -16.99
C ARG A 464 -22.44 -10.81 -17.91
N PRO A 465 -22.40 -10.98 -19.24
CA PRO A 465 -23.01 -10.03 -20.18
C PRO A 465 -24.51 -9.76 -19.91
N GLU A 466 -25.21 -10.73 -19.33
CA GLU A 466 -26.62 -10.65 -18.93
C GLU A 466 -26.88 -9.91 -17.61
N ASP A 467 -25.83 -9.63 -16.82
CA ASP A 467 -25.99 -8.98 -15.52
C ASP A 467 -26.39 -7.52 -15.69
N GLU A 468 -27.34 -7.04 -14.86
CA GLU A 468 -27.57 -5.61 -14.75
C GLU A 468 -26.37 -4.93 -14.10
N THR A 469 -25.79 -3.95 -14.79
CA THR A 469 -24.60 -3.24 -14.31
C THR A 469 -24.83 -1.74 -14.24
N MET A 470 -23.97 -1.08 -13.47
CA MET A 470 -23.90 0.37 -13.39
C MET A 470 -22.45 0.82 -13.49
N ARG A 471 -22.24 1.94 -14.17
CA ARG A 471 -20.94 2.54 -14.44
C ARG A 471 -20.83 3.88 -13.74
N CYS A 472 -19.70 4.14 -13.10
CA CYS A 472 -19.37 5.50 -12.63
C CYS A 472 -18.87 6.32 -13.82
N GLU A 473 -19.42 7.50 -14.10
CA GLU A 473 -18.93 8.31 -15.23
C GLU A 473 -17.59 9.00 -14.92
N GLY A 474 -17.23 9.16 -13.64
CA GLY A 474 -15.96 9.77 -13.24
C GLY A 474 -14.74 8.85 -13.47
N CYS A 475 -14.82 7.58 -13.06
CA CYS A 475 -13.71 6.62 -13.21
C CYS A 475 -14.00 5.44 -14.14
N LEU A 476 -15.16 5.43 -14.78
CA LEU A 476 -15.60 4.46 -15.78
C LEU A 476 -15.74 3.01 -15.28
N LYS A 477 -15.57 2.77 -13.98
CA LYS A 477 -15.68 1.44 -13.37
C LYS A 477 -17.11 0.94 -13.39
N VAL A 478 -17.27 -0.32 -13.79
CA VAL A 478 -18.54 -1.03 -13.86
C VAL A 478 -18.70 -1.95 -12.65
N VAL A 479 -19.90 -2.03 -12.09
CA VAL A 479 -20.27 -2.96 -11.00
C VAL A 479 -21.64 -3.55 -11.25
N HIS A 480 -21.98 -4.67 -10.59
CA HIS A 480 -23.37 -5.12 -10.53
C HIS A 480 -24.25 -3.99 -9.99
N LYS A 481 -25.36 -3.73 -10.66
CA LYS A 481 -26.30 -2.68 -10.29
C LYS A 481 -26.79 -2.83 -8.86
N LYS A 482 -27.10 -4.06 -8.43
CA LYS A 482 -27.50 -4.34 -7.04
C LYS A 482 -26.41 -3.91 -6.04
N CYS A 483 -25.15 -4.20 -6.35
CA CYS A 483 -24.02 -3.84 -5.48
C CYS A 483 -23.78 -2.34 -5.44
N GLY A 484 -23.74 -1.67 -6.59
CA GLY A 484 -23.50 -0.23 -6.61
C GLY A 484 -24.69 0.59 -6.09
N MET A 485 -25.95 0.15 -6.28
CA MET A 485 -27.11 0.79 -5.66
C MET A 485 -27.11 0.63 -4.13
N LYS A 486 -26.76 -0.56 -3.63
CA LYS A 486 -26.56 -0.80 -2.18
C LYS A 486 -25.50 0.15 -1.64
N TRP A 487 -24.38 0.32 -2.35
CA TRP A 487 -23.32 1.24 -1.98
C TRP A 487 -23.74 2.71 -2.02
N LEU A 488 -24.39 3.17 -3.09
CA LEU A 488 -24.81 4.57 -3.23
C LEU A 488 -25.87 4.97 -2.20
N GLY A 489 -26.75 4.04 -1.81
CA GLY A 489 -27.67 4.25 -0.70
C GLY A 489 -26.98 4.48 0.65
N MET A 490 -25.70 4.09 0.78
CA MET A 490 -24.92 4.22 2.01
C MET A 490 -23.90 5.36 1.99
N SER A 491 -23.21 5.57 0.86
CA SER A 491 -21.97 6.36 0.83
C SER A 491 -22.09 7.63 -0.02
N LYS A 492 -23.14 7.82 -0.83
CA LYS A 492 -23.29 8.94 -1.80
C LYS A 492 -22.06 9.26 -2.68
N VAL A 493 -21.00 8.47 -2.63
CA VAL A 493 -19.76 8.63 -3.40
C VAL A 493 -19.45 7.34 -4.15
N CYS A 494 -18.68 7.41 -5.22
CA CYS A 494 -18.21 6.22 -5.93
C CYS A 494 -17.26 5.39 -5.05
N GLY A 495 -17.52 4.08 -4.92
CA GLY A 495 -16.66 3.18 -4.12
C GLY A 495 -15.23 3.05 -4.63
N HIS A 496 -14.98 3.41 -5.89
CA HIS A 496 -13.65 3.40 -6.50
C HIS A 496 -12.96 4.77 -6.45
N CYS A 497 -13.48 5.79 -7.16
CA CYS A 497 -12.83 7.10 -7.24
C CYS A 497 -13.22 8.10 -6.14
N ARG A 498 -14.18 7.76 -5.28
CA ARG A 498 -14.62 8.56 -4.13
C ARG A 498 -15.20 9.93 -4.47
N GLN A 499 -15.48 10.22 -5.74
CA GLN A 499 -16.22 11.41 -6.16
C GLN A 499 -17.70 11.27 -5.80
N GLU A 500 -18.34 12.39 -5.43
CA GLU A 500 -19.77 12.45 -5.10
C GLU A 500 -20.64 12.03 -6.28
N ALA A 501 -21.59 11.13 -6.01
CA ALA A 501 -22.46 10.54 -7.01
C ALA A 501 -23.36 11.58 -7.70
N ASP A 502 -23.73 12.63 -6.97
CA ASP A 502 -24.50 13.76 -7.50
C ASP A 502 -23.66 14.61 -8.47
N THR A 503 -22.32 14.57 -8.37
CA THR A 503 -21.40 15.31 -9.24
C THR A 503 -21.00 14.53 -10.49
N VAL A 504 -20.77 13.21 -10.37
CA VAL A 504 -20.27 12.40 -11.49
C VAL A 504 -21.37 11.65 -12.22
N GLY A 505 -22.48 11.33 -11.57
CA GLY A 505 -23.54 10.51 -12.16
C GLY A 505 -23.16 9.03 -12.31
N PHE A 506 -24.19 8.19 -12.43
CA PHE A 506 -24.07 6.75 -12.65
C PHE A 506 -25.03 6.31 -13.75
N THR A 507 -24.50 5.68 -14.80
CA THR A 507 -25.32 5.22 -15.92
C THR A 507 -25.60 3.73 -15.81
N ARG A 508 -26.86 3.35 -16.06
CA ARG A 508 -27.29 1.94 -16.13
C ARG A 508 -26.92 1.38 -17.49
N GLN A 509 -26.30 0.20 -17.50
CA GLN A 509 -26.12 -0.60 -18.71
C GLN A 509 -27.03 -1.82 -18.60
N GLN A 510 -27.92 -1.98 -19.58
CA GLN A 510 -28.70 -3.21 -19.75
C GLN A 510 -27.90 -4.17 -20.64
N GLY A 511 -27.82 -5.44 -20.24
CA GLY A 511 -27.22 -6.49 -21.05
C GLY A 511 -27.94 -6.59 -22.40
N SER A 512 -27.19 -6.59 -23.49
CA SER A 512 -27.71 -6.74 -24.84
C SER A 512 -28.30 -8.14 -25.00
N SER A 513 -29.62 -8.27 -24.92
CA SER A 513 -30.33 -9.46 -25.41
C SER A 513 -30.37 -9.41 -26.93
N SER A 514 -29.42 -10.05 -27.60
CA SER A 514 -29.55 -10.40 -29.00
C SER A 514 -30.65 -11.45 -29.14
N SER A 515 -31.82 -11.02 -29.59
CA SER A 515 -32.90 -11.89 -30.06
C SER A 515 -32.44 -12.51 -31.39
N SER A 516 -32.36 -13.84 -31.42
CA SER A 516 -32.39 -14.63 -32.66
C SER A 516 -33.80 -15.17 -32.83
#